data_AF-A0A0S2SF50-F1
#
_entry.id   AF-A0A0S2SF50-F1
#
_cell.length_a   1.000
_cell.length_b   1.000
_cell.length_c   1.000
_cell.angle_alpha   90.00
_cell.angle_beta   90.00
_cell.angle_gamma   90.00
#
_symmetry.space_group_name_H-M   'P 1'
#
loop_
_entity.id
_entity.type
_entity.pdbx_description
1 polymer ?
#
loop_
_entity_poly.entity_id
_entity_poly.type
_entity_poly.pdbx_seq_one_letter_code
_entity_poly.pdbx_strand_id
1 'polypeptide(L)'
;MTLDQQFDLMEKGAATALDTRQFTLDGVTVTGWLDGDMPVIIAVPRRDEKGQDQGESRYYFKGGELFGVREPESRFGFEKGKLTAWLDEAGKPQAYISKVSMEQREQWLKRRAAQLQRVFQPSQAELGLDGARDHNGSGAKGSEWLCGERLKSLTGTTRVMFGPLDASAAEVKGAVRIVTPGGWQDLDMECKVAQGYRVVSLTWRAPKT
;
A
#
# COMPACT_ATOMS: atom_id res chain seq x y z
N MET A 1 23.63 16.71 -1.39
CA MET A 1 22.28 16.74 -0.78
C MET A 1 22.18 15.54 0.14
N THR A 2 21.78 15.73 1.40
CA THR A 2 21.65 14.62 2.37
C THR A 2 20.48 13.71 2.03
N LEU A 3 20.40 12.54 2.65
CA LEU A 3 19.29 11.62 2.44
C LEU A 3 17.96 12.24 2.89
N ASP A 4 17.94 12.92 4.04
CA ASP A 4 16.74 13.61 4.52
C ASP A 4 16.29 14.74 3.59
N GLN A 5 17.22 15.53 3.06
CA GLN A 5 16.89 16.55 2.06
C GLN A 5 16.22 15.93 0.82
N GLN A 6 16.66 14.73 0.40
CA GLN A 6 16.07 14.01 -0.75
C GLN A 6 14.69 13.49 -0.44
N PHE A 7 14.48 12.92 0.74
CA PHE A 7 13.15 12.51 1.19
C PHE A 7 12.19 13.70 1.26
N ASP A 8 12.60 14.82 1.84
CA ASP A 8 11.76 16.00 1.98
C ASP A 8 11.39 16.62 0.62
N LEU A 9 12.31 16.59 -0.35
CA LEU A 9 12.02 17.02 -1.72
C LEU A 9 10.98 16.10 -2.38
N MET A 10 11.11 14.78 -2.21
CA MET A 10 10.14 13.83 -2.73
C MET A 10 8.77 14.02 -2.09
N GLU A 11 8.70 14.24 -0.78
CA GLU A 11 7.43 14.49 -0.07
C GLU A 11 6.73 15.76 -0.57
N LYS A 12 7.49 16.84 -0.77
CA LYS A 12 6.95 18.08 -1.35
C LYS A 12 6.43 17.86 -2.76
N GLY A 13 7.15 17.12 -3.61
CA GLY A 13 6.69 16.77 -4.94
C GLY A 13 5.41 15.94 -4.90
N ALA A 14 5.39 14.90 -4.06
CA ALA A 14 4.26 13.99 -3.91
C ALA A 14 2.98 14.70 -3.48
N ALA A 15 3.07 15.64 -2.53
CA ALA A 15 1.91 16.40 -2.05
C ALA A 15 1.25 17.30 -3.11
N THR A 16 1.95 17.62 -4.21
CA THR A 16 1.47 18.58 -5.21
C THR A 16 1.07 17.97 -6.54
N ALA A 17 1.61 16.79 -6.89
CA ALA A 17 1.58 16.29 -8.26
C ALA A 17 1.16 14.82 -8.40
N LEU A 18 1.05 14.07 -7.30
CA LEU A 18 0.86 12.62 -7.35
C LEU A 18 -0.53 12.21 -6.85
N ASP A 19 -1.04 11.13 -7.44
CA ASP A 19 -2.29 10.51 -7.02
C ASP A 19 -2.10 9.84 -5.66
N THR A 20 -3.03 10.09 -4.74
CA THR A 20 -3.03 9.44 -3.43
C THR A 20 -3.96 8.23 -3.45
N ARG A 21 -3.44 7.05 -3.07
CA ARG A 21 -4.22 5.81 -2.94
C ARG A 21 -4.07 5.19 -1.56
N GLN A 22 -5.08 4.44 -1.11
CA GLN A 22 -5.10 3.84 0.23
C GLN A 22 -5.55 2.39 0.21
N PHE A 23 -4.81 1.50 0.86
CA PHE A 23 -5.15 0.09 0.92
C PHE A 23 -4.89 -0.49 2.29
N THR A 24 -5.73 -1.42 2.74
CA THR A 24 -5.41 -2.20 3.94
C THR A 24 -4.34 -3.25 3.62
N LEU A 25 -3.30 -3.30 4.46
CA LEU A 25 -2.29 -4.35 4.48
C LEU A 25 -1.96 -4.65 5.95
N ASP A 26 -1.92 -5.93 6.32
CA ASP A 26 -1.57 -6.37 7.69
C ASP A 26 -2.40 -5.66 8.79
N GLY A 27 -3.66 -5.33 8.51
CA GLY A 27 -4.56 -4.68 9.47
C GLY A 27 -4.36 -3.16 9.66
N VAL A 28 -3.48 -2.53 8.88
CA VAL A 28 -3.31 -1.07 8.84
C VAL A 28 -3.65 -0.50 7.47
N THR A 29 -4.08 0.75 7.42
CA THR A 29 -4.25 1.48 6.16
C THR A 29 -2.90 2.05 5.73
N VAL A 30 -2.41 1.58 4.59
CA VAL A 30 -1.18 2.05 3.94
C VAL A 30 -1.57 3.11 2.90
N THR A 31 -0.84 4.22 2.88
CA THR A 31 -1.07 5.31 1.92
C THR A 31 0.07 5.36 0.92
N GLY A 32 -0.24 5.50 -0.37
CA GLY A 32 0.74 5.65 -1.44
C GLY A 32 0.51 6.92 -2.23
N TRP A 33 1.60 7.55 -2.66
CA TRP A 33 1.61 8.63 -3.65
C TRP A 33 2.23 8.10 -4.93
N LEU A 34 1.46 8.12 -6.02
CA LEU A 34 1.79 7.41 -7.25
C LEU A 34 1.93 8.38 -8.43
N ASP A 35 2.90 8.09 -9.28
CA ASP A 35 2.98 8.60 -10.65
C ASP A 35 2.35 7.55 -11.58
N GLY A 36 1.11 7.78 -11.98
CA GLY A 36 0.26 6.76 -12.60
C GLY A 36 0.02 5.58 -11.65
N ASP A 37 0.46 4.38 -12.04
CA ASP A 37 0.38 3.16 -11.21
C ASP A 37 1.69 2.83 -10.49
N MET A 38 2.73 3.68 -10.61
CA MET A 38 4.02 3.47 -9.95
C MET A 38 4.11 4.26 -8.63
N PRO A 39 4.25 3.58 -7.47
CA PRO A 39 4.47 4.28 -6.21
C PRO A 39 5.79 5.05 -6.21
N VAL A 40 5.73 6.31 -5.80
CA VAL A 40 6.91 7.16 -5.52
C VAL A 40 7.18 7.19 -4.02
N ILE A 41 6.12 7.25 -3.20
CA ILE A 41 6.20 7.16 -1.74
C ILE A 41 5.12 6.21 -1.25
N ILE A 42 5.45 5.36 -0.29
CA ILE A 42 4.48 4.56 0.47
C ILE A 42 4.68 4.79 1.96
N ALA A 43 3.64 5.27 2.63
CA ALA A 43 3.56 5.48 4.07
C ALA A 43 2.84 4.30 4.75
N VAL A 44 3.50 3.72 5.75
CA VAL A 44 3.05 2.55 6.50
C VAL A 44 2.99 2.90 7.98
N PRO A 45 1.79 2.97 8.59
CA PRO A 45 1.67 3.11 10.04
C PRO A 45 2.35 1.94 10.76
N ARG A 46 3.12 2.24 11.80
CA ARG A 46 3.73 1.25 12.68
C ARG A 46 2.94 1.19 13.97
N ARG A 47 2.59 -0.02 14.38
CA ARG A 47 2.00 -0.28 15.70
C ARG A 47 2.83 -1.32 16.44
N ASP A 48 2.89 -1.20 17.75
CA ASP A 48 3.47 -2.24 18.59
C ASP A 48 2.50 -3.43 18.72
N GLU A 49 2.92 -4.47 19.45
CA GLU A 49 2.11 -5.67 19.70
C GLU A 49 0.81 -5.38 20.47
N LYS A 50 0.73 -4.25 21.18
CA LYS A 50 -0.46 -3.79 21.91
C LYS A 50 -1.34 -2.88 21.06
N GLY A 51 -0.98 -2.64 19.80
CA GLY A 51 -1.68 -1.75 18.88
C GLY A 51 -1.42 -0.26 19.12
N GLN A 52 -0.45 0.10 19.97
CA GLN A 52 -0.06 1.49 20.19
C GLN A 52 0.71 2.03 18.99
N ASP A 53 0.47 3.29 18.65
CA ASP A 53 1.16 3.98 17.57
C ASP A 53 2.66 4.08 17.85
N GLN A 54 3.47 3.73 16.86
CA GLN A 54 4.94 3.82 16.88
C GLN A 54 5.44 4.76 15.79
N GLY A 55 4.56 5.58 15.21
CA GLY A 55 4.86 6.47 14.10
C GLY A 55 4.67 5.79 12.75
N GLU A 56 5.33 6.32 11.73
CA GLU A 56 5.13 5.93 10.34
C GLU A 56 6.47 5.63 9.67
N SER A 57 6.55 4.51 8.94
CA SER A 57 7.65 4.26 8.00
C SER A 57 7.27 4.75 6.61
N ARG A 58 8.18 5.45 5.95
CA ARG A 58 8.05 5.88 4.55
C ARG A 58 9.07 5.18 3.67
N TYR A 59 8.59 4.59 2.60
CA TYR A 59 9.38 3.94 1.56
C TYR A 59 9.38 4.83 0.32
N TYR A 60 10.57 5.17 -0.16
CA TYR A 60 10.76 6.08 -1.29
C TYR A 60 11.29 5.31 -2.49
N PHE A 61 10.71 5.55 -3.65
CA PHE A 61 11.01 4.85 -4.88
C PHE A 61 11.41 5.82 -5.99
N LYS A 62 12.36 5.43 -6.83
CA LYS A 62 12.76 6.14 -8.06
C LYS A 62 12.76 5.15 -9.21
N GLY A 63 11.96 5.41 -10.25
CA GLY A 63 11.82 4.49 -11.39
C GLY A 63 11.37 3.08 -11.00
N GLY A 64 10.57 2.95 -9.93
CA GLY A 64 10.14 1.66 -9.39
C GLY A 64 11.15 0.94 -8.50
N GLU A 65 12.37 1.45 -8.35
CA GLU A 65 13.37 0.88 -7.45
C GLU A 65 13.35 1.53 -6.08
N LEU A 66 13.59 0.74 -5.01
CA LEU A 66 13.73 1.27 -3.66
C LEU A 66 14.94 2.20 -3.59
N PHE A 67 14.67 3.48 -3.34
CA PHE A 67 15.68 4.52 -3.18
C PHE A 67 16.06 4.74 -1.71
N GLY A 68 15.08 4.63 -0.81
CA GLY A 68 15.36 4.75 0.61
C GLY A 68 14.15 4.46 1.48
N VAL A 69 14.40 4.35 2.78
CA VAL A 69 13.35 4.18 3.80
C VAL A 69 13.63 5.13 4.95
N ARG A 70 12.62 5.89 5.36
CA ARG A 70 12.63 6.70 6.58
C ARG A 70 11.72 6.02 7.60
N GLU A 71 12.31 5.57 8.68
CA GLU A 71 11.59 5.11 9.87
C GLU A 71 11.72 6.19 10.95
N PRO A 72 10.86 6.19 11.98
CA PRO A 72 10.95 7.14 13.08
C PRO A 72 12.38 7.26 13.66
N GLU A 73 13.04 6.13 13.87
CA GLU A 73 14.34 6.03 14.53
C GLU A 73 15.53 5.89 13.57
N SER A 74 15.31 5.76 12.26
CA SER A 74 16.38 5.37 11.33
C SER A 74 16.12 5.74 9.88
N ARG A 75 17.18 5.84 9.09
CA ARG A 75 17.13 6.14 7.66
C ARG A 75 18.03 5.20 6.90
N PHE A 76 17.50 4.67 5.80
CA PHE A 76 18.17 3.69 4.97
C PHE A 76 18.29 4.24 3.56
N GLY A 77 19.50 4.32 3.03
CA GLY A 77 19.79 4.76 1.67
C GLY A 77 20.17 3.59 0.78
N PHE A 78 19.62 3.56 -0.43
CA PHE A 78 19.91 2.53 -1.42
C PHE A 78 20.52 3.13 -2.69
N GLU A 79 21.51 2.44 -3.24
CA GLU A 79 22.07 2.72 -4.56
C GLU A 79 22.19 1.42 -5.36
N LYS A 80 21.66 1.41 -6.60
CA LYS A 80 21.68 0.23 -7.48
C LYS A 80 21.18 -1.04 -6.79
N GLY A 81 20.13 -0.89 -5.98
CA GLY A 81 19.50 -1.98 -5.23
C GLY A 81 20.30 -2.52 -4.03
N LYS A 82 21.33 -1.80 -3.58
CA LYS A 82 22.17 -2.13 -2.40
C LYS A 82 22.03 -1.11 -1.30
N LEU A 83 21.98 -1.57 -0.04
CA LEU A 83 21.94 -0.70 1.13
C LEU A 83 23.32 -0.08 1.34
N THR A 84 23.43 1.24 1.17
CA THR A 84 24.68 1.99 1.27
C THR A 84 24.75 2.89 2.50
N ALA A 85 23.60 3.23 3.09
CA ALA A 85 23.53 4.05 4.29
C ALA A 85 22.55 3.46 5.30
N TRP A 86 22.98 3.38 6.56
CA TRP A 86 22.13 3.19 7.73
C TRP A 86 22.44 4.33 8.70
N LEU A 87 21.50 5.25 8.83
CA LEU A 87 21.63 6.44 9.65
C LEU A 87 20.63 6.42 10.81
N ASP A 88 20.99 7.06 11.92
CA ASP A 88 20.13 7.29 13.07
C ASP A 88 19.10 8.42 12.81
N GLU A 89 18.33 8.78 13.84
CA GLU A 89 17.36 9.87 13.79
C GLU A 89 17.99 11.26 13.56
N ALA A 90 19.29 11.43 13.81
CA ALA A 90 20.01 12.67 13.54
C ALA A 90 20.66 12.68 12.14
N GLY A 91 20.45 11.63 11.34
CA GLY A 91 21.09 11.47 10.03
C GLY A 91 22.58 11.12 10.11
N LYS A 92 23.07 10.68 11.28
CA LYS A 92 24.45 10.23 11.47
C LYS A 92 24.56 8.73 11.23
N PRO A 93 25.70 8.22 10.74
CA PRO A 93 25.88 6.78 10.58
C PRO A 93 25.65 6.04 11.90
N GLN A 94 24.84 4.99 11.85
CA GLN A 94 24.60 4.14 13.01
C GLN A 94 25.91 3.47 13.44
N ALA A 95 26.27 3.61 14.71
CA ALA A 95 27.51 3.05 15.23
C ALA A 95 27.46 1.51 15.27
N TYR A 96 28.60 0.87 15.01
CA TYR A 96 28.80 -0.58 15.19
C TYR A 96 27.88 -1.51 14.37
N ILE A 97 27.47 -1.10 13.17
CA ILE A 97 26.74 -2.00 12.27
C ILE A 97 27.70 -2.94 11.55
N SER A 98 27.52 -4.24 11.76
CA SER A 98 28.28 -5.27 11.03
C SER A 98 27.83 -5.39 9.57
N LYS A 99 28.70 -5.91 8.70
CA LYS A 99 28.33 -6.22 7.31
C LYS A 99 27.14 -7.20 7.24
N VAL A 100 27.09 -8.18 8.13
CA VAL A 100 25.98 -9.15 8.21
C VAL A 100 24.67 -8.44 8.56
N SER A 101 24.69 -7.51 9.51
CA SER A 101 23.52 -6.71 9.89
C SER A 101 23.03 -5.85 8.72
N MET A 102 23.95 -5.23 7.95
CA MET A 102 23.59 -4.50 6.73
C MET A 102 22.90 -5.40 5.71
N GLU A 103 23.44 -6.59 5.44
CA GLU A 103 22.88 -7.51 4.44
C GLU A 103 21.50 -8.05 4.85
N GLN A 104 21.32 -8.41 6.12
CA GLN A 104 20.02 -8.84 6.65
C GLN A 104 18.98 -7.72 6.53
N ARG A 105 19.38 -6.49 6.87
CA ARG A 105 18.50 -5.32 6.79
C ARG A 105 18.15 -4.97 5.34
N GLU A 106 19.13 -5.01 4.43
CA GLU A 106 18.91 -4.87 2.98
C GLU A 106 17.84 -5.86 2.49
N GLN A 107 18.01 -7.15 2.79
CA GLN A 107 17.07 -8.17 2.35
C GLN A 107 15.67 -7.96 2.91
N TRP A 108 15.56 -7.63 4.20
CA TRP A 108 14.27 -7.37 4.83
C TRP A 108 13.57 -6.17 4.19
N LEU A 109 14.27 -5.04 4.04
CA LEU A 109 13.71 -3.82 3.46
C LEU A 109 13.28 -4.02 2.01
N LYS A 110 14.07 -4.74 1.20
CA LYS A 110 13.72 -5.05 -0.19
C LYS A 110 12.48 -5.95 -0.28
N ARG A 111 12.39 -6.98 0.55
CA ARG A 111 11.19 -7.85 0.61
C ARG A 111 9.96 -7.05 1.01
N ARG A 112 10.07 -6.22 2.05
CA ARG A 112 8.96 -5.38 2.52
C ARG A 112 8.54 -4.36 1.47
N ALA A 113 9.49 -3.67 0.83
CA ALA A 113 9.22 -2.74 -0.26
C ALA A 113 8.49 -3.42 -1.44
N ALA A 114 8.93 -4.61 -1.86
CA ALA A 114 8.26 -5.36 -2.92
C ALA A 114 6.84 -5.80 -2.53
N GLN A 115 6.60 -6.17 -1.26
CA GLN A 115 5.25 -6.43 -0.76
C GLN A 115 4.39 -5.17 -0.84
N LEU A 116 4.91 -4.03 -0.39
CA LEU A 116 4.21 -2.75 -0.42
C LEU A 116 3.88 -2.31 -1.85
N GLN A 117 4.82 -2.39 -2.79
CA GLN A 117 4.56 -2.05 -4.19
C GLN A 117 3.44 -2.90 -4.80
N ARG A 118 3.39 -4.21 -4.51
CA ARG A 118 2.33 -5.11 -4.99
C ARG A 118 0.93 -4.69 -4.53
N VAL A 119 0.81 -4.10 -3.34
CA VAL A 119 -0.48 -3.58 -2.83
C VAL A 119 -1.03 -2.44 -3.68
N PHE A 120 -0.18 -1.73 -4.42
CA PHE A 120 -0.57 -0.60 -5.27
C PHE A 120 -0.66 -0.95 -6.76
N GLN A 121 -0.18 -2.13 -7.17
CA GLN A 121 -0.35 -2.61 -8.55
C GLN A 121 -1.84 -2.87 -8.83
N PRO A 122 -2.39 -2.45 -9.98
CA PRO A 122 -3.75 -2.79 -10.37
C PRO A 122 -3.97 -4.31 -10.42
N SER A 123 -5.18 -4.75 -10.11
CA SER A 123 -5.58 -6.15 -10.18
C SER A 123 -5.78 -6.56 -11.65
N GLN A 124 -5.79 -7.86 -11.94
CA GLN A 124 -6.09 -8.35 -13.29
C GLN A 124 -7.47 -7.90 -13.79
N ALA A 125 -8.44 -7.75 -12.87
CA ALA A 125 -9.74 -7.20 -13.18
C ALA A 125 -9.65 -5.74 -13.65
N GLU A 126 -8.90 -4.89 -12.95
CA GLU A 126 -8.68 -3.48 -13.33
C GLU A 126 -7.94 -3.37 -14.67
N LEU A 127 -6.88 -4.15 -14.85
CA LEU A 127 -6.10 -4.18 -16.11
C LEU A 127 -6.93 -4.69 -17.30
N GLY A 128 -7.82 -5.65 -17.07
CA GLY A 128 -8.69 -6.20 -18.12
C GLY A 128 -9.72 -5.20 -18.65
N LEU A 129 -9.97 -4.11 -17.93
CA LEU A 129 -10.85 -3.03 -18.38
C LEU A 129 -10.10 -1.94 -19.16
N ASP A 130 -8.76 -1.99 -19.20
CA ASP A 130 -7.97 -1.05 -20.00
C ASP A 130 -8.28 -1.23 -21.49
N GLY A 131 -8.86 -0.21 -22.10
CA GLY A 131 -9.16 -0.18 -23.53
C GLY A 131 -10.39 -0.99 -23.97
N ALA A 132 -11.10 -1.65 -23.06
CA ALA A 132 -12.38 -2.27 -23.38
C ALA A 132 -13.51 -1.21 -23.40
N ARG A 133 -14.34 -1.23 -24.45
CA ARG A 133 -15.39 -0.21 -24.69
C ARG A 133 -16.73 -0.53 -24.05
N ASP A 134 -16.97 -1.79 -23.71
CA ASP A 134 -18.19 -2.27 -23.05
C ASP A 134 -17.80 -3.27 -21.97
N HIS A 135 -18.23 -2.99 -20.75
CA HIS A 135 -18.07 -3.90 -19.63
C HIS A 135 -19.45 -4.23 -19.09
N ASN A 136 -19.69 -5.51 -18.82
CA ASN A 136 -20.90 -5.94 -18.14
C ASN A 136 -20.89 -5.39 -16.71
N GLY A 137 -21.59 -4.28 -16.47
CA GLY A 137 -21.68 -3.62 -15.18
C GLY A 137 -21.02 -2.25 -15.17
N SER A 138 -21.60 -1.27 -15.86
CA SER A 138 -21.32 0.14 -15.56
C SER A 138 -22.08 0.56 -14.28
N GLY A 139 -21.63 1.63 -13.64
CA GLY A 139 -22.25 2.11 -12.40
C GLY A 139 -21.97 1.22 -11.19
N ALA A 140 -22.92 1.16 -10.24
CA ALA A 140 -22.73 0.51 -8.94
C ALA A 140 -22.27 -0.96 -9.04
N LYS A 141 -22.88 -1.75 -9.92
CA LYS A 141 -22.54 -3.18 -10.08
C LYS A 141 -21.10 -3.40 -10.56
N GLY A 142 -20.58 -2.49 -11.39
CA GLY A 142 -19.18 -2.54 -11.84
C GLY A 142 -18.21 -2.30 -10.70
N SER A 143 -18.50 -1.28 -9.91
CA SER A 143 -17.69 -0.93 -8.75
C SER A 143 -17.75 -2.03 -7.69
N GLU A 144 -18.91 -2.65 -7.45
CA GLU A 144 -19.03 -3.81 -6.56
C GLU A 144 -18.12 -4.96 -7.00
N TRP A 145 -18.17 -5.32 -8.29
CA TRP A 145 -17.33 -6.37 -8.85
C TRP A 145 -15.84 -6.04 -8.74
N LEU A 146 -15.43 -4.81 -9.13
CA LEU A 146 -14.04 -4.36 -9.03
C LEU A 146 -13.52 -4.37 -7.61
N CYS A 147 -14.31 -3.87 -6.66
CA CYS A 147 -13.95 -3.89 -5.24
C CYS A 147 -13.80 -5.31 -4.71
N GLY A 148 -14.65 -6.24 -5.15
CA GLY A 148 -14.55 -7.66 -4.81
C GLY A 148 -13.28 -8.33 -5.36
N GLU A 149 -12.97 -8.12 -6.63
CA GLU A 149 -11.76 -8.65 -7.26
C GLU A 149 -10.48 -8.03 -6.66
N ARG A 150 -10.52 -6.73 -6.35
CA ARG A 150 -9.43 -6.06 -5.63
C ARG A 150 -9.24 -6.66 -4.23
N LEU A 151 -10.33 -6.89 -3.49
CA LEU A 151 -10.26 -7.50 -2.16
C LEU A 151 -9.67 -8.91 -2.22
N LYS A 152 -10.05 -9.72 -3.23
CA LYS A 152 -9.41 -11.03 -3.48
C LYS A 152 -7.92 -10.89 -3.72
N SER A 153 -7.51 -9.97 -4.59
CA SER A 153 -6.11 -9.73 -4.90
C SER A 153 -5.29 -9.33 -3.68
N LEU A 154 -5.83 -8.50 -2.77
CA LEU A 154 -5.11 -8.03 -1.59
C LEU A 154 -5.07 -9.06 -0.45
N THR A 155 -6.13 -9.85 -0.29
CA THR A 155 -6.24 -10.82 0.81
C THR A 155 -5.77 -12.22 0.42
N GLY A 156 -5.63 -12.51 -0.88
CA GLY A 156 -5.38 -13.86 -1.39
C GLY A 156 -6.57 -14.82 -1.21
N THR A 157 -7.75 -14.32 -0.81
CA THR A 157 -8.93 -15.18 -0.67
C THR A 157 -9.43 -15.68 -2.02
N THR A 158 -9.96 -16.90 -2.05
CA THR A 158 -10.61 -17.47 -3.24
C THR A 158 -12.04 -17.01 -3.39
N ARG A 159 -12.68 -16.50 -2.32
CA ARG A 159 -14.11 -16.16 -2.33
C ARG A 159 -14.42 -14.95 -1.45
N VAL A 160 -15.19 -14.04 -2.02
CA VAL A 160 -15.80 -12.88 -1.37
C VAL A 160 -17.32 -13.05 -1.48
N MET A 161 -18.04 -12.86 -0.38
CA MET A 161 -19.49 -12.77 -0.33
C MET A 161 -19.88 -11.38 0.15
N PHE A 162 -20.70 -10.70 -0.63
CA PHE A 162 -21.25 -9.40 -0.23
C PHE A 162 -22.52 -9.60 0.60
N GLY A 163 -22.60 -8.89 1.71
CA GLY A 163 -23.83 -8.69 2.47
C GLY A 163 -24.60 -7.47 1.94
N PRO A 164 -25.35 -6.77 2.81
CA PRO A 164 -25.91 -5.47 2.47
C PRO A 164 -24.82 -4.46 2.10
N LEU A 165 -24.94 -3.84 0.93
CA LEU A 165 -24.03 -2.83 0.42
C LEU A 165 -24.78 -1.52 0.15
N ASP A 166 -24.08 -0.42 0.37
CA ASP A 166 -24.33 0.87 -0.25
C ASP A 166 -23.32 1.06 -1.39
N ALA A 167 -23.81 1.14 -2.63
CA ALA A 167 -22.96 1.10 -3.81
C ALA A 167 -23.38 2.14 -4.86
N SER A 168 -22.38 2.78 -5.44
CA SER A 168 -22.47 3.74 -6.52
C SER A 168 -21.36 3.49 -7.54
N ALA A 169 -21.34 4.26 -8.63
CA ALA A 169 -20.27 4.17 -9.62
C ALA A 169 -18.88 4.51 -9.04
N ALA A 170 -18.80 5.30 -7.97
CA ALA A 170 -17.54 5.78 -7.42
C ALA A 170 -17.16 5.13 -6.08
N GLU A 171 -18.11 4.50 -5.39
CA GLU A 171 -17.91 4.03 -4.02
C GLU A 171 -18.76 2.81 -3.71
N VAL A 172 -18.21 1.86 -2.96
CA VAL A 172 -18.88 0.67 -2.44
C VAL A 172 -18.53 0.53 -0.96
N LYS A 173 -19.55 0.45 -0.12
CA LYS A 173 -19.40 0.31 1.33
C LYS A 173 -20.37 -0.73 1.87
N GLY A 174 -19.91 -1.55 2.80
CA GLY A 174 -20.78 -2.44 3.54
C GLY A 174 -20.13 -3.73 3.98
N ALA A 175 -20.96 -4.67 4.41
CA ALA A 175 -20.51 -5.93 4.97
C ALA A 175 -20.01 -6.87 3.86
N VAL A 176 -18.86 -7.47 4.08
CA VAL A 176 -18.30 -8.52 3.22
C VAL A 176 -17.82 -9.69 4.07
N ARG A 177 -17.83 -10.87 3.47
CA ARG A 177 -17.31 -12.09 4.09
C ARG A 177 -16.26 -12.71 3.18
N ILE A 178 -15.10 -13.02 3.73
CA ILE A 178 -14.01 -13.65 2.99
C ILE A 178 -13.68 -15.03 3.56
N VAL A 179 -13.17 -15.93 2.72
CA VAL A 179 -12.65 -17.22 3.18
C VAL A 179 -11.18 -17.08 3.53
N THR A 180 -10.82 -17.47 4.76
CA THR A 180 -9.43 -17.54 5.24
C THR A 180 -9.09 -18.99 5.61
N PRO A 181 -7.81 -19.32 5.90
CA PRO A 181 -7.46 -20.62 6.46
C PRO A 181 -8.19 -20.96 7.77
N GLY A 182 -8.61 -19.95 8.54
CA GLY A 182 -9.41 -20.09 9.76
C GLY A 182 -10.92 -20.17 9.54
N GLY A 183 -11.37 -20.24 8.29
CA GLY A 183 -12.79 -20.23 7.92
C GLY A 183 -13.27 -18.86 7.47
N TRP A 184 -14.58 -18.65 7.55
CA TRP A 184 -15.19 -17.39 7.14
C TRP A 184 -14.89 -16.27 8.13
N GLN A 185 -14.48 -15.13 7.59
CA GLN A 185 -14.27 -13.90 8.35
C GLN A 185 -15.20 -12.81 7.82
N ASP A 186 -15.97 -12.22 8.73
CA ASP A 186 -16.82 -11.05 8.45
C ASP A 186 -15.98 -9.77 8.57
N LEU A 187 -16.23 -8.81 7.67
CA LEU A 187 -15.51 -7.55 7.54
C LEU A 187 -16.47 -6.41 7.15
N ASP A 188 -16.16 -5.20 7.61
CA ASP A 188 -16.72 -3.97 7.04
C ASP A 188 -15.73 -3.40 6.03
N MET A 189 -16.17 -3.22 4.78
CA MET A 189 -15.37 -2.72 3.67
C MET A 189 -15.79 -1.31 3.25
N GLU A 190 -14.81 -0.48 2.91
CA GLU A 190 -14.99 0.78 2.17
C GLU A 190 -14.06 0.78 0.95
N CYS A 191 -14.61 0.99 -0.23
CA CYS A 191 -13.91 0.93 -1.49
C CYS A 191 -14.27 2.11 -2.38
N LYS A 192 -13.28 2.75 -2.99
CA LYS A 192 -13.45 3.88 -3.93
C LYS A 192 -12.85 3.55 -5.29
N VAL A 193 -13.63 3.82 -6.32
CA VAL A 193 -13.27 3.59 -7.73
C VAL A 193 -13.19 4.94 -8.43
N ALA A 194 -12.03 5.23 -9.00
CA ALA A 194 -11.81 6.42 -9.81
C ALA A 194 -12.25 6.20 -11.27
N GLN A 195 -12.27 7.28 -12.04
CA GLN A 195 -12.47 7.21 -13.49
C GLN A 195 -11.41 6.29 -14.12
N GLY A 196 -11.79 5.56 -15.17
CA GLY A 196 -10.93 4.52 -15.77
C GLY A 196 -10.89 3.21 -15.00
N TYR A 197 -11.87 2.95 -14.13
CA TYR A 197 -12.06 1.68 -13.43
C TYR A 197 -10.87 1.26 -12.56
N ARG A 198 -10.26 2.23 -11.88
CA ARG A 198 -9.17 2.01 -10.93
C ARG A 198 -9.68 2.07 -9.51
N VAL A 199 -9.38 1.05 -8.71
CA VAL A 199 -9.64 1.10 -7.27
C VAL A 199 -8.53 1.94 -6.65
N VAL A 200 -8.91 3.12 -6.16
CA VAL A 200 -7.96 4.08 -5.55
C VAL A 200 -7.98 4.03 -4.03
N SER A 201 -9.03 3.47 -3.44
CA SER A 201 -9.04 3.13 -2.03
C SER A 201 -9.76 1.81 -1.81
N LEU A 202 -9.19 0.91 -1.01
CA LEU A 202 -9.88 -0.26 -0.49
C LEU A 202 -9.38 -0.56 0.92
N THR A 203 -10.24 -0.29 1.89
CA THR A 203 -9.94 -0.53 3.30
C THR A 203 -10.99 -1.44 3.94
N TRP A 204 -10.58 -2.21 4.92
CA TRP A 204 -11.50 -3.06 5.68
C TRP A 204 -11.08 -3.20 7.14
N ARG A 205 -12.04 -3.56 7.99
CA ARG A 205 -11.84 -3.85 9.40
C ARG A 205 -12.80 -4.94 9.88
N ALA A 206 -12.52 -5.50 11.05
CA ALA A 206 -13.50 -6.32 11.74
C ALA A 206 -14.77 -5.49 12.03
N PRO A 207 -15.98 -6.07 11.90
CA PRO A 207 -17.22 -5.39 12.22
C PRO A 207 -17.22 -4.89 13.66
N LYS A 208 -17.86 -3.75 13.90
CA LYS A 208 -18.12 -3.30 15.27
C LYS A 208 -19.17 -4.21 15.90
N THR A 209 -18.79 -4.97 16.92
CA THR A 209 -19.70 -5.70 17.81
C THR A 209 -20.44 -4.77 18.74
#